data_AF-A0A7S0VIQ9-F1
#
_entry.id   AF-A0A7S0VIQ9-F1
#
_cell.length_a   1.000
_cell.length_b   1.000
_cell.length_c   1.000
_cell.angle_alpha   90.00
_cell.angle_beta   90.00
_cell.angle_gamma   90.00
#
_symmetry.space_group_name_H-M   'P 1'
#
loop_
_entity.id
_entity.type
_entity.pdbx_description
1 polymer ?
#
loop_
_entity_poly.entity_id
_entity_poly.type
_entity_poly.pdbx_seq_one_letter_code
_entity_poly.pdbx_strand_id
1 'polypeptide(L)'
;MAEPPPGIVPAFLSGTTMEVFGLRPEEGVTEETPFKRVGVKKILDDIQFKGVISDFQPFKKQIESYKNGDVPAEELELLVVLDSDMVYDQNFYFCVTEEAAQGVIEQFESAKGGGEAGGGGGGGGGPCQTSAL
;
A
#
# COMPACT_ATOMS: atom_id res chain seq x y z
N MET A 1 9.97 -5.59 13.90
CA MET A 1 9.03 -5.98 12.84
C MET A 1 7.67 -5.44 13.23
N ALA A 2 7.13 -4.52 12.45
CA ALA A 2 5.74 -4.10 12.63
C ALA A 2 4.83 -5.15 11.99
N GLU A 3 3.74 -5.50 12.66
CA GLU A 3 2.70 -6.29 12.01
C GLU A 3 2.02 -5.41 10.95
N PRO A 4 1.88 -5.89 9.70
CA PRO A 4 1.23 -5.11 8.66
C PRO A 4 -0.25 -4.91 9.02
N PRO A 5 -0.77 -3.68 8.89
CA PRO A 5 -2.18 -3.42 9.10
C PRO A 5 -3.01 -4.15 8.04
N PRO A 6 -4.32 -4.37 8.29
CA PRO A 6 -5.20 -5.01 7.32
C PRO A 6 -5.17 -4.24 5.99
N GLY A 7 -5.03 -4.97 4.88
CA GLY A 7 -4.93 -4.39 3.55
C GLY A 7 -3.52 -4.06 3.08
N ILE A 8 -2.50 -4.15 3.95
CA ILE A 8 -1.09 -4.08 3.55
C ILE A 8 -0.51 -5.48 3.44
N VAL A 9 0.14 -5.76 2.31
CA VAL A 9 0.81 -7.03 2.06
C VAL A 9 2.28 -6.76 1.73
N PRO A 10 3.19 -7.09 2.63
CA PRO A 10 4.63 -7.04 2.37
C PRO A 10 5.02 -8.03 1.27
N ALA A 11 5.88 -7.60 0.35
CA ALA A 11 6.31 -8.42 -0.76
C ALA A 11 7.72 -8.09 -1.24
N PHE A 12 8.48 -9.14 -1.52
CA PHE A 12 9.76 -9.01 -2.18
C PHE A 12 9.58 -8.96 -3.70
N LEU A 13 10.04 -7.89 -4.34
CA LEU A 13 10.09 -7.80 -5.81
C LEU A 13 11.53 -7.84 -6.30
N SER A 14 11.82 -8.73 -7.25
CA SER A 14 13.15 -8.80 -7.87
C SER A 14 13.42 -7.60 -8.78
N GLY A 15 14.70 -7.31 -9.06
CA GLY A 15 15.09 -6.22 -9.96
C GLY A 15 14.54 -6.35 -11.39
N THR A 16 14.25 -7.58 -11.84
CA THR A 16 13.56 -7.84 -13.12
C THR A 16 12.09 -7.43 -13.04
N THR A 17 11.40 -7.76 -11.96
CA THR A 17 10.01 -7.32 -11.77
C THR A 17 9.94 -5.80 -11.61
N MET A 18 10.88 -5.19 -10.88
CA MET A 18 10.97 -3.74 -10.78
C MET A 18 11.12 -3.07 -12.15
N GLU A 19 11.88 -3.66 -13.08
CA GLU A 19 12.02 -3.15 -14.45
C GLU A 19 10.72 -3.26 -15.25
N VAL A 20 10.09 -4.44 -15.24
CA VAL A 20 8.84 -4.72 -16.00
C VAL A 20 7.70 -3.78 -15.59
N PHE A 21 7.65 -3.42 -14.31
CA PHE A 21 6.60 -2.58 -13.73
C PHE A 21 7.02 -1.11 -13.55
N GLY A 22 8.25 -0.75 -13.91
CA GLY A 22 8.77 0.61 -13.77
C GLY A 22 8.79 1.08 -12.31
N LEU A 23 9.19 0.21 -11.39
CA LEU A 23 9.31 0.46 -9.95
C LEU A 23 10.73 0.88 -9.54
N ARG A 24 11.59 1.17 -10.52
CA ARG A 24 12.94 1.66 -10.27
C ARG A 24 12.92 3.17 -10.00
N PRO A 25 13.92 3.69 -9.28
CA PRO A 25 14.08 5.13 -9.09
C PRO A 25 14.22 5.90 -10.40
N GLU A 26 14.85 5.30 -11.41
CA GLU A 26 14.92 5.87 -12.77
C GLU A 26 13.54 6.03 -13.46
N GLU A 27 12.54 5.26 -13.03
CA GLU A 27 11.17 5.21 -13.57
C GLU A 27 10.15 5.94 -12.69
N GLY A 28 10.63 6.68 -11.68
CA GLY A 28 9.82 7.57 -10.84
C GLY A 28 9.45 7.05 -9.45
N VAL A 29 9.90 5.86 -9.06
CA VAL A 29 9.71 5.34 -7.69
C VAL A 29 10.95 5.65 -6.86
N THR A 30 10.95 6.81 -6.20
CA THR A 30 12.07 7.34 -5.41
C THR A 30 11.66 7.53 -3.95
N GLU A 31 12.60 7.87 -3.06
CA GLU A 31 12.27 8.17 -1.65
C GLU A 31 11.25 9.32 -1.52
N GLU A 32 11.27 10.28 -2.45
CA GLU A 32 10.30 11.39 -2.49
C GLU A 32 8.94 10.93 -3.05
N THR A 33 8.92 9.95 -3.96
CA THR A 33 7.68 9.40 -4.55
C THR A 33 7.72 7.88 -4.48
N PRO A 34 7.58 7.29 -3.28
CA PRO A 34 7.91 5.88 -3.07
C PRO A 34 6.79 4.94 -3.50
N PHE A 35 5.78 5.39 -4.23
CA PHE A 35 4.67 4.53 -4.65
C PHE A 35 4.31 4.71 -6.13
N LYS A 36 3.75 3.66 -6.71
CA LYS A 36 3.23 3.64 -8.08
C LYS A 36 1.96 2.81 -8.16
N ARG A 37 1.00 3.28 -8.96
CA ARG A 37 -0.19 2.50 -9.32
C ARG A 37 0.17 1.53 -10.41
N VAL A 38 -0.15 0.26 -10.19
CA VAL A 38 0.11 -0.84 -11.12
C VAL A 38 -1.20 -1.56 -11.40
N GLY A 39 -1.58 -1.61 -12.68
CA GLY A 39 -2.77 -2.35 -13.11
C GLY A 39 -2.72 -3.82 -12.72
N VAL A 40 -3.74 -4.30 -12.03
CA VAL A 40 -3.87 -5.68 -11.58
C VAL A 40 -3.83 -6.66 -12.74
N LYS A 41 -4.51 -6.34 -13.86
CA LYS A 41 -4.43 -7.16 -15.08
C LYS A 41 -3.00 -7.39 -15.54
N LYS A 42 -2.12 -6.38 -15.46
CA LYS A 42 -0.70 -6.53 -15.82
C LYS A 42 0.03 -7.47 -14.87
N ILE A 43 -0.29 -7.42 -13.57
CA ILE A 43 0.25 -8.34 -12.57
C ILE A 43 -0.22 -9.77 -12.83
N LEU A 44 -1.52 -9.97 -13.07
CA LEU A 44 -2.08 -11.28 -13.38
C LEU A 44 -1.51 -11.86 -14.67
N ASP A 45 -1.29 -11.03 -15.69
CA ASP A 45 -0.63 -11.45 -16.94
C ASP A 45 0.83 -11.86 -16.71
N ASP A 46 1.58 -11.13 -15.87
CA ASP A 46 2.95 -11.52 -15.46
C ASP A 46 2.97 -12.87 -14.73
N ILE A 47 2.02 -13.09 -13.81
CA ILE A 47 1.86 -14.39 -13.13
C ILE A 47 1.50 -15.50 -14.14
N GLN A 48 0.65 -15.21 -15.12
CA GLN A 48 0.29 -16.18 -16.15
C GLN A 48 1.49 -16.51 -17.05
N PHE A 49 2.29 -15.51 -17.41
CA PHE A 49 3.42 -15.66 -18.32
C PHE A 49 4.62 -16.35 -17.64
N LYS A 50 4.97 -15.94 -16.41
CA LYS A 50 6.13 -16.46 -15.66
C LYS A 50 5.80 -17.64 -14.73
N GLY A 51 4.52 -17.85 -14.42
CA GLY A 51 4.06 -18.90 -13.51
C GLY A 51 4.65 -18.77 -12.11
N VAL A 52 5.24 -19.86 -11.61
CA VAL A 52 5.87 -19.95 -10.28
C VAL A 52 7.09 -19.06 -10.09
N ILE A 53 7.61 -18.47 -11.17
CA ILE A 53 8.78 -17.59 -11.15
C ILE A 53 8.36 -16.13 -10.95
N SER A 54 7.08 -15.79 -11.12
CA SER A 54 6.61 -14.43 -10.85
C SER A 54 6.69 -14.14 -9.36
N ASP A 55 7.29 -13.00 -9.00
CA ASP A 55 7.33 -12.50 -7.62
C ASP A 55 5.91 -12.27 -7.06
N PHE A 56 4.91 -12.09 -7.94
CA PHE A 56 3.52 -11.93 -7.54
C PHE A 56 2.77 -13.25 -7.34
N GLN A 57 3.36 -14.39 -7.70
CA GLN A 57 2.67 -15.68 -7.62
C GLN A 57 2.16 -16.01 -6.20
N PRO A 58 2.95 -15.83 -5.12
CA PRO A 58 2.49 -16.13 -3.76
C PRO A 58 1.26 -15.32 -3.36
N PHE A 59 1.11 -14.13 -3.94
CA PHE A 59 0.08 -13.15 -3.61
C PHE A 59 -1.13 -13.20 -4.55
N LYS A 60 -1.11 -14.09 -5.55
CA LYS A 60 -2.13 -14.17 -6.61
C LYS A 60 -3.56 -14.12 -6.04
N LYS A 61 -3.86 -14.93 -5.01
CA LYS A 61 -5.20 -14.97 -4.41
C LYS A 61 -5.61 -13.66 -3.77
N GLN A 62 -4.69 -12.94 -3.13
CA GLN A 62 -4.97 -11.64 -2.51
C GLN A 62 -5.23 -10.59 -3.58
N ILE A 63 -4.44 -10.61 -4.65
CA ILE A 63 -4.58 -9.72 -5.81
C ILE A 63 -5.90 -9.97 -6.56
N GLU A 64 -6.26 -11.23 -6.81
CA GLU A 64 -7.54 -11.60 -7.44
C GLU A 64 -8.76 -11.26 -6.55
N SER A 65 -8.55 -11.21 -5.24
CA SER A 65 -9.59 -10.83 -4.27
C SER A 65 -9.71 -9.31 -4.08
N TYR A 66 -8.81 -8.52 -4.68
CA TYR A 66 -8.87 -7.07 -4.61
C TYR A 66 -10.12 -6.55 -5.32
N LYS A 67 -10.92 -5.76 -4.62
CA LYS A 67 -12.18 -5.23 -5.13
C LYS A 67 -12.35 -3.79 -4.67
N ASN A 68 -12.93 -2.99 -5.56
CA ASN A 68 -13.37 -1.64 -5.25
C ASN A 68 -14.81 -1.48 -5.77
N GLY A 69 -15.79 -1.63 -4.87
CA GLY A 69 -17.20 -1.71 -5.25
C GLY A 69 -17.49 -2.93 -6.13
N ASP A 70 -18.16 -2.69 -7.26
CA ASP A 70 -18.55 -3.72 -8.24
C ASP A 70 -17.49 -3.94 -9.34
N VAL A 71 -16.35 -3.24 -9.25
CA VAL A 71 -15.28 -3.32 -10.27
C VAL A 71 -14.44 -4.58 -10.05
N PRO A 72 -14.22 -5.41 -11.08
CA PRO A 72 -13.40 -6.61 -10.96
C PRO A 72 -11.93 -6.26 -10.78
N ALA A 73 -11.19 -7.14 -10.09
CA ALA A 73 -9.79 -6.94 -9.75
C ALA A 73 -8.95 -6.52 -10.96
N GLU A 74 -9.12 -7.17 -12.11
CA GLU A 74 -8.34 -6.92 -13.33
C GLU A 74 -8.44 -5.48 -13.88
N GLU A 75 -9.54 -4.78 -13.62
CA GLU A 75 -9.76 -3.40 -14.04
C GLU A 75 -9.25 -2.39 -13.01
N LEU A 76 -8.76 -2.86 -11.87
CA LEU A 76 -8.23 -2.03 -10.79
C LEU A 76 -6.71 -1.87 -10.89
N GLU A 77 -6.22 -0.88 -10.15
CA GLU A 77 -4.81 -0.62 -9.96
C GLU A 77 -4.46 -0.80 -8.49
N LEU A 78 -3.43 -1.60 -8.21
CA LEU A 78 -2.86 -1.75 -6.88
C LEU A 78 -1.80 -0.69 -6.64
N LEU A 79 -1.78 -0.13 -5.44
CA LEU A 79 -0.70 0.75 -5.01
C LEU A 79 0.48 -0.11 -4.56
N VAL A 80 1.60 -0.02 -5.27
CA VAL A 80 2.88 -0.68 -4.91
C VAL A 80 3.80 0.38 -4.33
N VAL A 81 4.31 0.13 -3.13
CA VAL A 81 5.05 1.10 -2.32
C VAL A 81 6.40 0.53 -1.93
N LEU A 82 7.45 1.32 -2.12
CA LEU A 82 8.82 1.06 -1.72
C LEU A 82 8.93 1.17 -0.19
N ASP A 83 9.37 0.10 0.45
CA ASP A 83 9.62 0.06 1.90
C ASP A 83 11.07 0.48 2.18
N SER A 84 11.38 1.76 2.00
CA SER A 84 12.73 2.30 2.20
C SER A 84 13.24 2.08 3.63
N ASP A 85 12.32 2.13 4.61
CA ASP A 85 12.59 1.94 6.03
C ASP A 85 12.59 0.46 6.47
N MET A 86 12.32 -0.47 5.54
CA MET A 86 12.23 -1.92 5.82
C MET A 86 11.28 -2.22 7.00
N VAL A 87 10.18 -1.47 7.11
CA VAL A 87 9.19 -1.58 8.21
C VAL A 87 8.65 -3.00 8.33
N TYR A 88 8.48 -3.66 7.17
CA TYR A 88 7.95 -5.01 7.04
C TYR A 88 8.99 -6.05 6.62
N ASP A 89 10.29 -5.71 6.70
CA ASP A 89 11.41 -6.60 6.32
C ASP A 89 11.36 -7.09 4.86
N GLN A 90 10.67 -6.34 3.99
CA GLN A 90 10.58 -6.58 2.55
C GLN A 90 10.98 -5.29 1.83
N ASN A 91 11.32 -5.38 0.53
CA ASN A 91 11.67 -4.18 -0.23
C ASN A 91 10.44 -3.41 -0.73
N PHE A 92 9.29 -4.06 -0.86
CA PHE A 92 8.03 -3.43 -1.22
C PHE A 92 6.88 -3.94 -0.36
N TYR A 93 5.78 -3.20 -0.39
CA TYR A 93 4.47 -3.69 0.02
C TYR A 93 3.42 -3.17 -0.96
N PHE A 94 2.28 -3.84 -1.02
CA PHE A 94 1.16 -3.37 -1.82
C PHE A 94 -0.12 -3.30 -0.99
N CYS A 95 -0.99 -2.38 -1.40
CA CYS A 95 -2.27 -2.11 -0.74
C CYS A 95 -3.39 -2.87 -1.46
N VAL A 96 -3.93 -3.92 -0.83
CA VAL A 96 -5.08 -4.72 -1.34
C VAL A 96 -6.44 -4.22 -0.87
N THR A 97 -6.48 -2.96 -0.42
CA THR A 97 -7.70 -2.24 -0.05
C THR A 97 -7.50 -0.77 -0.36
N GLU A 98 -8.56 -0.09 -0.78
CA GLU A 98 -8.51 1.35 -1.06
C GLU A 98 -8.21 2.17 0.20
N GLU A 99 -8.71 1.77 1.37
CA GLU A 99 -8.41 2.45 2.65
C GLU A 99 -6.91 2.49 2.93
N ALA A 100 -6.22 1.35 2.77
CA ALA A 100 -4.77 1.28 2.93
C ALA A 100 -4.03 2.11 1.87
N ALA A 101 -4.49 2.08 0.62
CA ALA A 101 -3.89 2.86 -0.46
C ALA A 101 -4.03 4.37 -0.23
N GLN A 102 -5.22 4.82 0.19
CA GLN A 102 -5.50 6.21 0.52
C GLN A 102 -4.64 6.68 1.70
N GLY A 103 -4.57 5.92 2.78
CA GLY A 103 -3.75 6.28 3.95
C GLY A 103 -2.27 6.46 3.59
N VAL A 104 -1.72 5.62 2.72
CA VAL A 104 -0.35 5.78 2.21
C VAL A 104 -0.20 7.05 1.37
N ILE A 105 -1.13 7.29 0.45
CA ILE A 105 -1.09 8.48 -0.41
C ILE A 105 -1.17 9.75 0.45
N GLU A 106 -2.10 9.82 1.39
CA GLU A 106 -2.25 10.96 2.31
C GLU A 106 -0.99 11.18 3.15
N GLN A 107 -0.35 10.11 3.64
CA GLN A 107 0.90 10.19 4.40
C GLN A 107 2.02 10.86 3.57
N PHE A 108 2.16 10.48 2.30
CA PHE A 108 3.20 11.03 1.42
C PHE A 108 2.85 12.41 0.84
N GLU A 109 1.58 12.68 0.56
CA GLU A 109 1.11 14.01 0.14
C GLU A 109 1.29 15.03 1.27
N SER A 110 0.99 14.65 2.50
CA SER A 110 1.25 15.48 3.69
C SER A 110 2.75 15.71 3.91
N ALA A 111 3.63 14.79 3.48
CA ALA A 111 5.08 14.96 3.60
C ALA A 111 5.67 15.92 2.55
N LYS A 112 5.08 16.01 1.34
CA LYS A 112 5.54 16.94 0.28
C LYS A 112 5.08 18.39 0.49
N GLY A 113 4.06 18.61 1.29
CA GLY A 113 3.41 19.91 1.51
C GLY A 113 3.98 20.78 2.63
N GLY A 114 5.30 20.83 2.84
CA GLY A 114 5.93 21.83 3.73
C GLY A 114 5.71 21.65 5.24
N GLY A 115 6.61 22.24 6.02
CA GLY A 115 6.61 22.14 7.48
C GLY A 115 5.46 22.87 8.19
N GLU A 116 5.33 22.47 9.46
CA GLU A 116 4.71 23.16 10.60
C GLU A 116 3.17 23.32 10.71
N ALA A 117 2.73 22.99 11.94
CA ALA A 117 1.43 23.20 12.59
C ALA A 117 0.26 22.36 12.03
N GLY A 118 -0.39 21.46 12.76
CA GLY A 118 -0.55 21.34 14.20
C GLY A 118 -2.04 21.14 14.51
N GLY A 119 -2.34 20.40 15.59
CA GLY A 119 -3.68 20.29 16.18
C GLY A 119 -4.35 18.95 15.86
N GLY A 120 -4.54 18.00 16.78
CA GLY A 120 -4.75 18.16 18.22
C GLY A 120 -6.24 18.28 18.53
N GLY A 121 -6.87 17.14 18.85
CA GLY A 121 -7.81 17.01 19.96
C GLY A 121 -9.30 17.28 19.71
N GLY A 122 -10.13 16.42 20.30
CA GLY A 122 -11.29 16.91 21.05
C GLY A 122 -12.54 16.04 21.05
N GLY A 123 -12.67 15.22 22.11
CA GLY A 123 -13.82 15.32 23.03
C GLY A 123 -15.17 14.72 22.61
N GLY A 124 -15.56 13.64 23.30
CA GLY A 124 -16.95 13.26 23.50
C GLY A 124 -17.16 12.86 24.95
N GLY A 125 -17.70 13.77 25.76
CA GLY A 125 -17.97 13.56 27.18
C GLY A 125 -19.12 12.59 27.43
N GLY A 126 -19.06 11.90 28.57
CA GLY A 126 -20.20 11.26 29.21
C GLY A 126 -20.41 11.88 30.59
N PRO A 127 -21.62 12.36 30.94
CA PRO A 127 -21.94 12.77 32.30
C PRO A 127 -22.53 11.60 33.14
N CYS A 128 -22.66 11.86 34.44
CA CYS A 128 -23.21 10.99 35.51
C CYS A 128 -22.20 9.95 36.05
N GLN A 129 -21.97 9.80 37.36
CA GLN A 129 -22.90 9.80 38.49
C GLN A 129 -22.22 10.35 39.76
N THR A 130 -22.92 11.15 40.57
CA THR A 130 -23.48 10.84 41.91
C THR A 130 -22.51 10.81 43.10
N SER A 131 -23.02 11.44 44.18
CA SER A 131 -22.83 11.12 45.60
C SER A 131 -21.75 11.85 46.42
N ALA A 132 -22.28 12.70 47.29
CA ALA A 132 -22.09 12.72 48.74
C ALA A 132 -20.69 13.07 49.30
N LEU A 133 -20.60 14.21 49.99
CA LEU A 133 -20.86 14.36 51.44
C LEU A 133 -20.89 15.84 51.83
#